data_AF-A0A3E2W1G1-F1
#
_entry.id   AF-A0A3E2W1G1-F1
#
_cell.length_a   1.000
_cell.length_b   1.000
_cell.length_c   1.000
_cell.angle_alpha   90.00
_cell.angle_beta   90.00
_cell.angle_gamma   90.00
#
_symmetry.space_group_name_H-M   'P 1'
#
loop_
_entity.id
_entity.type
_entity.pdbx_description
1 polymer ?
#
loop_
_entity_poly.entity_id
_entity_poly.type
_entity_poly.pdbx_seq_one_letter_code
_entity_poly.pdbx_strand_id
1 'polypeptide(L)'
;MKKQATLLIINLEKIYTMDSVNKHPLVFQHAFIAIHHERILAVGCGSWQEYADKDTRILDGRGHIAVPGFIEVAAQLSAASTRDGLRRQLEEGMAYMRNGTLTLACGGGGAPSLCEQPCFEILDAAADGIAVLYPYADLFRKSSRRMHRFCISAAGKYAIQDQLRAAQLLGMAEVYDAWTLLQALTVWPARALHCSGLGHIRRNAQADILLFAYEDIHALFHTLGSQHLTQVIKKGIRVFPNILIS
;
A
#
# COMPACT_ATOMS: atom_id res chain seq x y z
N MET A 1 30.89 -7.53 5.65
CA MET A 1 29.91 -8.55 5.25
C MET A 1 28.85 -7.93 4.34
N LYS A 2 28.55 -8.52 3.18
CA LYS A 2 27.35 -8.15 2.41
C LYS A 2 26.12 -8.54 3.23
N LYS A 3 25.12 -7.66 3.34
CA LYS A 3 23.84 -7.99 3.98
C LYS A 3 23.07 -8.95 3.08
N GLN A 4 22.53 -10.01 3.67
CA GLN A 4 21.68 -10.99 2.97
C GLN A 4 20.20 -10.69 3.23
N ALA A 5 19.33 -11.07 2.30
CA ALA A 5 17.89 -10.83 2.44
C ALA A 5 17.28 -11.79 3.48
N THR A 6 16.39 -11.28 4.32
CA THR A 6 15.49 -12.11 5.13
C THR A 6 14.32 -12.63 4.31
N LEU A 7 13.87 -11.83 3.34
CA LEU A 7 12.83 -12.18 2.37
C LEU A 7 13.24 -11.70 0.99
N LEU A 8 13.12 -12.56 -0.01
CA LEU A 8 13.36 -12.25 -1.41
C LEU A 8 12.11 -12.57 -2.21
N ILE A 9 11.64 -11.59 -2.98
CA ILE A 9 10.51 -11.75 -3.91
C ILE A 9 11.11 -11.77 -5.31
N ILE A 10 10.96 -12.87 -6.03
CA ILE A 10 11.61 -13.09 -7.34
C ILE A 10 10.57 -13.22 -8.46
N ASN A 11 11.04 -13.13 -9.71
CA ASN A 11 10.22 -13.34 -10.92
C ASN A 11 8.98 -12.43 -11.03
N LEU A 12 9.02 -11.21 -10.48
CA LEU A 12 7.91 -10.28 -10.60
C LEU A 12 7.78 -9.79 -12.03
N GLU A 13 6.56 -9.69 -12.56
CA GLU A 13 6.34 -9.19 -13.91
C GLU A 13 6.72 -7.71 -13.99
N LYS A 14 6.21 -6.91 -13.05
CA LYS A 14 6.51 -5.47 -12.95
C LYS A 14 6.58 -5.00 -11.49
N ILE A 15 7.48 -4.05 -11.22
CA ILE A 15 7.58 -3.36 -9.92
C ILE A 15 7.36 -1.88 -10.15
N TYR A 16 6.27 -1.34 -9.61
CA TYR A 16 5.95 0.09 -9.68
C TYR A 16 6.52 0.80 -8.46
N THR A 17 7.71 1.39 -8.61
CA THR A 17 8.51 1.90 -7.48
C THR A 17 7.96 3.18 -6.85
N MET A 18 7.11 3.90 -7.58
CA MET A 18 6.72 5.30 -7.35
C MET A 18 7.88 6.32 -7.37
N ASP A 19 9.08 5.91 -7.79
CA ASP A 19 10.17 6.82 -8.12
C ASP A 19 10.11 7.23 -9.61
N SER A 20 10.94 8.19 -9.98
CA SER A 20 11.03 8.68 -11.35
C SER A 20 12.48 8.94 -11.75
N VAL A 21 12.85 8.61 -12.99
CA VAL A 21 14.14 8.93 -13.60
C VAL A 21 13.86 9.84 -14.79
N ASN A 22 14.49 11.02 -14.85
CA ASN A 22 14.26 12.00 -15.92
C ASN A 22 12.77 12.33 -16.14
N LYS A 23 11.99 12.44 -15.06
CA LYS A 23 10.53 12.66 -15.06
C LYS A 23 9.69 11.51 -15.62
N HIS A 24 10.29 10.37 -15.95
CA HIS A 24 9.58 9.15 -16.33
C HIS A 24 9.44 8.20 -15.14
N PRO A 25 8.29 7.52 -14.99
CA PRO A 25 8.10 6.48 -13.99
C PRO A 25 9.21 5.43 -14.01
N LEU A 26 9.80 5.13 -12.86
CA LEU A 26 10.74 4.01 -12.74
C LEU A 26 9.94 2.72 -12.48
N VAL A 27 9.87 1.86 -13.49
CA VAL A 27 9.22 0.55 -13.43
C VAL A 27 10.23 -0.50 -13.82
N PHE A 28 10.48 -1.48 -12.95
CA PHE A 28 11.30 -2.64 -13.30
C PHE A 28 10.41 -3.73 -13.88
N GLN A 29 10.92 -4.46 -14.88
CA GLN A 29 10.24 -5.61 -15.49
C GLN A 29 11.06 -6.89 -15.26
N HIS A 30 10.39 -8.03 -15.05
CA HIS A 30 11.04 -9.32 -14.78
C HIS A 30 12.09 -9.20 -13.66
N ALA A 31 11.62 -8.77 -12.50
CA ALA A 31 12.43 -8.14 -11.47
C ALA A 31 12.31 -8.85 -10.11
N PHE A 32 13.11 -8.41 -9.16
CA PHE A 32 13.10 -8.91 -7.78
C PHE A 32 13.09 -7.76 -6.76
N ILE A 33 12.67 -8.08 -5.54
CA ILE A 33 12.79 -7.23 -4.36
C ILE A 33 13.49 -8.04 -3.26
N ALA A 34 14.66 -7.58 -2.84
CA ALA A 34 15.38 -8.11 -1.69
C ALA A 34 15.08 -7.26 -0.46
N ILE A 35 14.69 -7.90 0.64
CA ILE A 35 14.28 -7.27 1.88
C ILE A 35 15.13 -7.83 3.02
N HIS A 36 15.63 -6.94 3.88
CA HIS A 36 16.38 -7.33 5.08
C HIS A 36 15.72 -6.69 6.31
N HIS A 37 15.12 -7.54 7.15
CA HIS A 37 14.21 -7.13 8.22
C HIS A 37 13.10 -6.25 7.65
N GLU A 38 12.94 -5.03 8.16
CA GLU A 38 11.84 -4.14 7.79
C GLU A 38 12.10 -3.30 6.55
N ARG A 39 13.30 -3.40 5.95
CA ARG A 39 13.74 -2.46 4.90
C ARG A 39 14.09 -3.17 3.61
N ILE A 40 13.80 -2.48 2.50
CA ILE A 40 14.21 -2.91 1.17
C ILE A 40 15.72 -2.78 1.05
N LEU A 41 16.39 -3.91 0.84
CA LEU A 41 17.84 -4.00 0.63
C LEU A 41 18.20 -3.64 -0.81
N ALA A 42 17.47 -4.20 -1.78
CA ALA A 42 17.67 -3.97 -3.21
C ALA A 42 16.38 -4.21 -4.00
N VAL A 43 16.27 -3.53 -5.14
CA VAL A 43 15.23 -3.72 -6.14
C VAL A 43 15.87 -3.60 -7.51
N GLY A 44 15.55 -4.49 -8.44
CA GLY A 44 16.15 -4.44 -9.77
C GLY A 44 15.82 -5.65 -10.63
N CYS A 45 16.44 -5.67 -11.81
CA CYS A 45 16.37 -6.76 -12.77
C CYS A 45 17.62 -7.64 -12.68
N GLY A 46 17.53 -8.90 -13.10
CA GLY A 46 18.67 -9.80 -13.24
C GLY A 46 18.92 -10.69 -12.02
N SER A 47 20.20 -10.92 -11.70
CA SER A 47 20.63 -11.93 -10.72
C SER A 47 20.32 -11.49 -9.29
N TRP A 48 19.38 -12.18 -8.66
CA TRP A 48 19.00 -11.99 -7.27
C TRP A 48 19.80 -12.88 -6.30
N GLN A 49 20.54 -13.85 -6.83
CA GLN A 49 21.25 -14.88 -6.07
C GLN A 49 22.31 -14.30 -5.12
N GLU A 50 22.85 -13.12 -5.43
CA GLU A 50 23.82 -12.46 -4.54
C GLU A 50 23.22 -11.97 -3.20
N TYR A 51 21.89 -11.86 -3.12
CA TYR A 51 21.14 -11.46 -1.94
C TYR A 51 20.57 -12.65 -1.16
N ALA A 52 20.75 -13.87 -1.65
CA ALA A 52 20.21 -15.08 -1.04
C ALA A 52 21.28 -15.87 -0.29
N ASP A 53 20.93 -16.35 0.89
CA ASP A 53 21.66 -17.37 1.63
C ASP A 53 20.72 -18.53 2.02
N LYS A 54 21.21 -19.44 2.86
CA LYS A 54 20.47 -20.62 3.33
C LYS A 54 19.23 -20.29 4.16
N ASP A 55 19.18 -19.10 4.78
CA ASP A 55 18.13 -18.66 5.69
C ASP A 55 17.18 -17.65 5.00
N THR A 56 17.52 -17.19 3.79
CA THR A 56 16.67 -16.33 2.96
C THR A 56 15.39 -17.04 2.56
N ARG A 57 14.24 -16.46 2.93
CA ARG A 57 12.94 -16.91 2.44
C ARG A 57 12.75 -16.42 1.02
N ILE A 58 12.40 -17.32 0.10
CA ILE A 58 12.15 -16.98 -1.29
C ILE A 58 10.65 -17.10 -1.58
N LEU A 59 10.11 -16.04 -2.18
CA LEU A 59 8.75 -15.98 -2.67
C LEU A 59 8.75 -15.81 -4.19
N ASP A 60 8.07 -16.73 -4.88
CA ASP A 60 7.87 -16.60 -6.32
C ASP A 60 6.71 -15.64 -6.61
N GLY A 61 7.01 -14.54 -7.30
CA GLY A 61 6.08 -13.49 -7.70
C GLY A 61 5.67 -13.58 -9.18
N ARG A 62 5.93 -14.70 -9.86
CA ARG A 62 5.53 -14.90 -11.27
C ARG A 62 4.06 -14.58 -11.50
N GLY A 63 3.75 -13.89 -12.60
CA GLY A 63 2.38 -13.47 -12.91
C GLY A 63 1.82 -12.38 -12.00
N HIS A 64 2.64 -11.77 -11.14
CA HIS A 64 2.23 -10.67 -10.26
C HIS A 64 2.97 -9.38 -10.56
N ILE A 65 2.26 -8.27 -10.33
CA ILE A 65 2.87 -6.95 -10.17
C ILE A 65 3.08 -6.64 -8.70
N ALA A 66 4.12 -5.86 -8.39
CA ALA A 66 4.36 -5.31 -7.07
C ALA A 66 4.12 -3.80 -7.04
N VAL A 67 3.39 -3.34 -6.03
CA VAL A 67 3.15 -1.92 -5.74
C VAL A 67 3.38 -1.63 -4.24
N PRO A 68 3.66 -0.38 -3.82
CA PRO A 68 3.77 -0.06 -2.40
C PRO A 68 2.44 -0.29 -1.67
N GLY A 69 2.53 -0.58 -0.36
CA GLY A 69 1.37 -0.61 0.53
C GLY A 69 0.58 0.70 0.49
N PHE A 70 -0.75 0.61 0.49
CA PHE A 70 -1.60 1.80 0.47
C PHE A 70 -1.66 2.45 1.86
N ILE A 71 -1.94 3.75 1.87
CA ILE A 71 -1.95 4.59 3.07
C ILE A 71 -3.27 5.36 3.10
N GLU A 72 -4.07 5.09 4.13
CA GLU A 72 -5.32 5.81 4.41
C GLU A 72 -5.02 7.02 5.27
N VAL A 73 -5.39 8.21 4.80
CA VAL A 73 -5.01 9.49 5.44
C VAL A 73 -6.07 10.04 6.39
N ALA A 74 -7.28 9.48 6.34
CA ALA A 74 -8.42 9.94 7.12
C ALA A 74 -9.26 8.75 7.60
N ALA A 75 -8.61 7.71 8.12
CA ALA A 75 -9.28 6.48 8.54
C ALA A 75 -10.35 6.79 9.59
N GLN A 76 -11.58 6.34 9.33
CA GLN A 76 -12.69 6.41 10.28
C GLN A 76 -12.80 5.09 11.02
N LEU A 77 -12.18 5.01 12.19
CA LEU A 77 -12.22 3.83 13.07
C LEU A 77 -13.29 3.99 14.15
N SER A 78 -13.87 2.87 14.59
CA SER A 78 -14.80 2.83 15.72
C SER A 78 -14.15 3.37 16.99
N ALA A 79 -14.93 4.03 17.87
CA ALA A 79 -14.41 4.56 19.13
C ALA A 79 -13.96 3.46 20.10
N ALA A 80 -12.70 3.53 20.56
CA ALA A 80 -12.10 2.56 21.48
C ALA A 80 -12.74 2.56 22.88
N SER A 81 -13.45 3.63 23.27
CA SER A 81 -14.12 3.79 24.57
C SER A 81 -15.38 2.93 24.75
N THR A 82 -15.82 2.23 23.70
CA THR A 82 -16.95 1.29 23.79
C THR A 82 -16.48 -0.09 24.25
N ARG A 83 -17.34 -0.87 24.91
CA ARG A 83 -17.01 -2.21 25.47
C ARG A 83 -16.32 -3.15 24.47
N ASP A 84 -16.67 -3.04 23.18
CA ASP A 84 -16.11 -3.82 22.08
C ASP A 84 -15.20 -3.00 21.14
N GLY A 85 -14.88 -1.75 21.50
CA GLY A 85 -14.24 -0.78 20.62
C GLY A 85 -12.90 -1.28 20.09
N LEU A 86 -12.08 -1.88 20.95
CA LEU A 86 -10.78 -2.45 20.58
C LEU A 86 -10.91 -3.57 19.53
N ARG A 87 -11.83 -4.51 19.74
CA ARG A 87 -12.07 -5.62 18.80
C ARG A 87 -12.53 -5.09 17.44
N ARG A 88 -13.45 -4.12 17.44
CA ARG A 88 -13.94 -3.50 16.20
C ARG A 88 -12.85 -2.76 15.43
N GLN A 89 -12.02 -1.98 16.12
CA GLN A 89 -10.88 -1.30 15.48
C GLN A 89 -9.89 -2.30 14.86
N LEU A 90 -9.62 -3.43 15.53
CA LEU A 90 -8.79 -4.49 14.97
C LEU A 90 -9.43 -5.10 13.72
N GLU A 91 -10.73 -5.39 13.75
CA GLU A 91 -11.47 -5.92 12.59
C GLU A 91 -11.48 -4.95 11.41
N GLU A 92 -11.68 -3.65 11.68
CA GLU A 92 -11.60 -2.59 10.68
C GLU A 92 -10.19 -2.48 10.08
N GLY A 93 -9.14 -2.49 10.91
CA GLY A 93 -7.75 -2.48 10.45
C GLY A 93 -7.40 -3.71 9.61
N MET A 94 -7.88 -4.90 10.01
CA MET A 94 -7.75 -6.12 9.22
C MET A 94 -8.50 -6.05 7.89
N ALA A 95 -9.66 -5.39 7.84
CA ALA A 95 -10.40 -5.16 6.61
C ALA A 95 -9.64 -4.23 5.65
N TYR A 96 -9.09 -3.13 6.15
CA TYR A 96 -8.19 -2.25 5.38
C TYR A 96 -6.99 -3.01 4.81
N MET A 97 -6.31 -3.82 5.64
CA MET A 97 -5.15 -4.62 5.20
C MET A 97 -5.52 -5.61 4.09
N ARG A 98 -6.66 -6.29 4.21
CA ARG A 98 -7.16 -7.20 3.17
C ARG A 98 -7.44 -6.50 1.84
N ASN A 99 -7.65 -5.18 1.87
CA ASN A 99 -7.85 -4.34 0.68
C ASN A 99 -6.56 -3.61 0.26
N GLY A 100 -5.43 -3.89 0.90
CA GLY A 100 -4.10 -3.37 0.56
C GLY A 100 -3.63 -2.16 1.38
N THR A 101 -4.44 -1.65 2.30
CA THR A 101 -4.05 -0.50 3.14
C THR A 101 -3.30 -0.96 4.38
N LEU A 102 -2.03 -0.54 4.51
CA LEU A 102 -1.10 -1.01 5.55
C LEU A 102 -0.75 0.04 6.59
N THR A 103 -1.09 1.30 6.33
CA THR A 103 -0.90 2.43 7.24
C THR A 103 -2.19 3.24 7.29
N LEU A 104 -2.68 3.50 8.50
CA LEU A 104 -3.92 4.21 8.78
C LEU A 104 -3.61 5.47 9.59
N ALA A 105 -3.88 6.66 9.05
CA ALA A 105 -3.90 7.88 9.83
C ALA A 105 -5.31 8.14 10.37
N CYS A 106 -5.43 8.26 11.68
CA CYS A 106 -6.67 8.52 12.39
C CYS A 106 -6.46 9.71 13.31
N GLY A 107 -7.20 10.81 13.10
CA GLY A 107 -7.10 11.99 13.95
C GLY A 107 -7.57 11.68 15.38
N GLY A 108 -6.67 11.74 16.35
CA GLY A 108 -6.91 11.29 17.73
C GLY A 108 -6.40 9.87 18.02
N GLY A 109 -5.73 9.24 17.05
CA GLY A 109 -5.11 7.93 17.16
C GLY A 109 -6.09 6.75 17.19
N GLY A 110 -5.54 5.55 17.01
CA GLY A 110 -6.22 4.30 17.36
C GLY A 110 -6.06 3.99 18.85
N ALA A 111 -6.67 2.90 19.32
CA ALA A 111 -6.34 2.38 20.64
C ALA A 111 -4.81 2.13 20.73
N PRO A 112 -4.12 2.54 21.82
CA PRO A 112 -2.66 2.42 21.92
C PRO A 112 -2.12 1.01 21.65
N SER A 113 -2.88 -0.02 22.02
CA SER A 113 -2.55 -1.43 21.77
C SER A 113 -2.62 -1.84 20.30
N LEU A 114 -3.18 -1.01 19.41
CA LEU A 114 -3.33 -1.26 17.97
C LEU A 114 -2.43 -0.38 17.10
N CYS A 115 -1.65 0.54 17.68
CA CYS A 115 -0.79 1.44 16.88
C CYS A 115 0.24 0.67 16.04
N GLU A 116 0.74 -0.46 16.56
CA GLU A 116 1.73 -1.29 15.87
C GLU A 116 1.25 -2.75 15.82
N GLN A 117 0.37 -3.07 14.88
CA GLN A 117 0.02 -4.46 14.58
C GLN A 117 1.00 -5.04 13.55
N PRO A 118 1.25 -6.37 13.56
CA PRO A 118 2.10 -6.99 12.55
C PRO A 118 1.64 -6.75 11.11
N CYS A 119 0.34 -6.58 10.90
CA CYS A 119 -0.31 -6.50 9.59
C CYS A 119 -0.66 -5.07 9.13
N PHE A 120 -0.71 -4.09 10.03
CA PHE A 120 -0.95 -2.68 9.73
C PHE A 120 -0.44 -1.79 10.87
N GLU A 121 -0.25 -0.50 10.63
CA GLU A 121 0.05 0.47 11.68
C GLU A 121 -0.95 1.63 11.68
N ILE A 122 -1.20 2.20 12.87
CA ILE A 122 -2.06 3.36 13.05
C ILE A 122 -1.21 4.54 13.51
N LEU A 123 -1.34 5.65 12.78
CA LEU A 123 -0.69 6.92 13.07
C LEU A 123 -1.71 7.88 13.67
N ASP A 124 -1.34 8.54 14.76
CA ASP A 124 -2.04 9.74 15.22
C ASP A 124 -1.51 10.95 14.44
N ALA A 125 -2.04 11.12 13.23
CA ALA A 125 -1.64 12.15 12.30
C ALA A 125 -2.84 12.60 11.47
N ALA A 126 -2.76 13.82 10.96
CA ALA A 126 -3.68 14.36 9.97
C ALA A 126 -2.90 14.73 8.71
N ALA A 127 -3.52 14.53 7.55
CA ALA A 127 -2.93 14.94 6.29
C ALA A 127 -2.71 16.47 6.25
N ASP A 128 -1.49 16.89 5.93
CA ASP A 128 -1.14 18.29 5.75
C ASP A 128 -0.69 18.58 4.31
N GLY A 129 -1.02 19.78 3.81
CA GLY A 129 -0.53 20.32 2.55
C GLY A 129 -0.99 19.60 1.27
N ILE A 130 -1.78 18.52 1.36
CA ILE A 130 -2.33 17.77 0.22
C ILE A 130 -3.81 17.54 0.44
N ALA A 131 -4.62 17.88 -0.57
CA ALA A 131 -6.07 17.71 -0.49
C ALA A 131 -6.47 16.23 -0.45
N VAL A 132 -7.55 15.91 0.26
CA VAL A 132 -8.10 14.56 0.34
C VAL A 132 -9.39 14.50 -0.48
N LEU A 133 -9.48 13.50 -1.36
CA LEU A 133 -10.71 13.15 -2.06
C LEU A 133 -11.42 12.03 -1.30
N TYR A 134 -12.75 12.15 -1.20
CA TYR A 134 -13.61 11.18 -0.54
C TYR A 134 -14.62 10.60 -1.54
N PRO A 135 -14.21 9.68 -2.44
CA PRO A 135 -15.09 9.20 -3.50
C PRO A 135 -16.43 8.65 -2.98
N TYR A 136 -16.45 7.99 -1.82
CA TYR A 136 -17.68 7.47 -1.24
C TYR A 136 -18.62 8.54 -0.66
N ALA A 137 -18.13 9.74 -0.37
CA ALA A 137 -18.96 10.87 0.07
C ALA A 137 -19.36 11.76 -1.13
N ASP A 138 -18.49 11.90 -2.12
CA ASP A 138 -18.60 12.86 -3.21
C ASP A 138 -18.98 12.24 -4.56
N LEU A 139 -19.41 10.96 -4.60
CA LEU A 139 -19.71 10.14 -5.79
C LEU A 139 -20.62 10.80 -6.86
N PHE A 140 -21.26 11.93 -6.55
CA PHE A 140 -22.16 12.66 -7.45
C PHE A 140 -21.88 14.17 -7.53
N ARG A 141 -20.81 14.66 -6.89
CA ARG A 141 -20.41 16.07 -7.02
C ARG A 141 -19.60 16.24 -8.29
N LYS A 142 -20.17 16.98 -9.24
CA LYS A 142 -19.43 17.51 -10.39
C LYS A 142 -18.37 18.49 -9.88
N SER A 143 -17.18 17.99 -9.55
CA SER A 143 -16.01 18.86 -9.42
C SER A 143 -15.61 19.30 -10.83
N SER A 144 -15.64 20.60 -11.07
CA SER A 144 -15.23 21.21 -12.35
C SER A 144 -13.71 21.28 -12.53
N ARG A 145 -12.91 20.90 -11.51
CA ARG A 145 -11.45 21.05 -11.54
C ARG A 145 -10.74 19.75 -11.19
N ARG A 146 -10.03 19.19 -12.18
CA ARG A 146 -9.12 18.05 -12.00
C ARG A 146 -7.97 18.45 -11.07
N MET A 147 -7.73 17.65 -10.03
CA MET A 147 -6.67 17.93 -9.06
C MET A 147 -5.34 17.35 -9.54
N HIS A 148 -4.25 18.08 -9.37
CA HIS A 148 -2.92 17.62 -9.78
C HIS A 148 -2.22 16.73 -8.74
N ARG A 149 -2.53 16.91 -7.45
CA ARG A 149 -2.03 16.11 -6.32
C ARG A 149 -3.11 16.01 -5.27
N PHE A 150 -3.40 14.80 -4.81
CA PHE A 150 -4.45 14.53 -3.83
C PHE A 150 -4.19 13.20 -3.13
N CYS A 151 -4.77 12.99 -1.95
CA CYS A 151 -4.88 11.67 -1.35
C CYS A 151 -6.28 11.14 -1.66
N ILE A 152 -6.42 9.83 -1.87
CA ILE A 152 -7.75 9.20 -1.87
C ILE A 152 -8.04 8.77 -0.43
N SER A 153 -9.29 8.77 -0.01
CA SER A 153 -9.69 8.19 1.27
C SER A 153 -10.95 7.35 1.09
N ALA A 154 -11.01 6.24 1.81
CA ALA A 154 -12.21 5.42 1.92
C ALA A 154 -13.23 5.99 2.92
N ALA A 155 -12.86 7.04 3.66
CA ALA A 155 -13.77 7.71 4.58
C ALA A 155 -14.98 8.29 3.86
N GLY A 156 -16.12 8.26 4.53
CA GLY A 156 -17.37 8.75 3.98
C GLY A 156 -18.53 8.57 4.93
N LYS A 157 -19.74 8.47 4.37
CA LYS A 157 -20.96 8.25 5.15
C LYS A 157 -21.08 6.83 5.69
N TYR A 158 -20.47 5.86 5.00
CA TYR A 158 -20.54 4.45 5.31
C TYR A 158 -19.14 3.95 5.65
N ALA A 159 -19.07 2.98 6.57
CA ALA A 159 -17.82 2.36 7.00
C ALA A 159 -17.31 1.40 5.91
N ILE A 160 -16.70 1.94 4.87
CA ILE A 160 -16.09 1.19 3.77
C ILE A 160 -14.57 1.23 3.96
N GLN A 161 -13.95 0.12 4.32
CA GLN A 161 -12.50 0.03 4.54
C GLN A 161 -11.72 -0.32 3.26
N ASP A 162 -12.14 0.20 2.10
CA ASP A 162 -11.61 -0.16 0.78
C ASP A 162 -11.28 1.09 -0.06
N GLN A 163 -10.07 1.61 0.16
CA GLN A 163 -9.53 2.77 -0.56
C GLN A 163 -9.16 2.44 -2.01
N LEU A 164 -8.76 1.18 -2.28
CA LEU A 164 -8.48 0.71 -3.64
C LEU A 164 -9.74 0.79 -4.49
N ARG A 165 -10.88 0.35 -3.97
CA ARG A 165 -12.16 0.44 -4.66
C ARG A 165 -12.59 1.88 -4.92
N ALA A 166 -12.30 2.79 -3.99
CA ALA A 166 -12.52 4.22 -4.21
C ALA A 166 -11.69 4.74 -5.41
N ALA A 167 -10.43 4.30 -5.52
CA ALA A 167 -9.58 4.61 -6.65
C ALA A 167 -10.04 3.96 -7.96
N GLN A 168 -10.53 2.72 -7.93
CA GLN A 168 -11.08 2.03 -9.10
C GLN A 168 -12.30 2.77 -9.67
N LEU A 169 -13.19 3.28 -8.81
CA LEU A 169 -14.33 4.09 -9.26
C LEU A 169 -13.87 5.35 -10.01
N LEU A 170 -12.80 6.01 -9.53
CA LEU A 170 -12.21 7.17 -10.21
C LEU A 170 -11.54 6.81 -11.54
N GLY A 171 -10.86 5.66 -11.60
CA GLY A 171 -10.21 5.15 -12.81
C GLY A 171 -11.23 4.81 -13.90
N MET A 172 -12.28 4.07 -13.55
CA MET A 172 -13.34 3.69 -14.50
C MET A 172 -14.19 4.86 -14.99
N ALA A 173 -14.31 5.91 -14.18
CA ALA A 173 -14.92 7.18 -14.62
C ALA A 173 -13.96 8.01 -15.50
N GLU A 174 -12.78 7.46 -15.84
CA GLU A 174 -11.72 8.06 -16.67
C GLU A 174 -11.25 9.43 -16.17
N VAL A 175 -11.35 9.68 -14.85
CA VAL A 175 -11.00 10.97 -14.25
C VAL A 175 -9.48 11.13 -14.11
N TYR A 176 -8.79 10.04 -13.76
CA TYR A 176 -7.36 10.01 -13.50
C TYR A 176 -6.72 8.75 -14.08
N ASP A 177 -5.48 8.88 -14.56
CA ASP A 177 -4.69 7.74 -15.03
C ASP A 177 -4.19 6.87 -13.86
N ALA A 178 -3.86 5.61 -14.18
CA ALA A 178 -3.44 4.61 -13.21
C ALA A 178 -2.22 5.01 -12.36
N TRP A 179 -1.26 5.75 -12.94
CA TRP A 179 -0.08 6.18 -12.19
C TRP A 179 -0.45 7.24 -11.15
N THR A 180 -1.24 8.24 -11.55
CA THR A 180 -1.81 9.27 -10.65
C THR A 180 -2.61 8.62 -9.50
N LEU A 181 -3.47 7.65 -9.81
CA LEU A 181 -4.25 6.93 -8.80
C LEU A 181 -3.35 6.18 -7.82
N LEU A 182 -2.32 5.49 -8.31
CA LEU A 182 -1.38 4.80 -7.44
C LEU A 182 -0.59 5.77 -6.55
N GLN A 183 -0.19 6.94 -7.07
CA GLN A 183 0.45 7.99 -6.28
C GLN A 183 -0.46 8.50 -5.15
N ALA A 184 -1.77 8.63 -5.43
CA ALA A 184 -2.78 9.08 -4.48
C ALA A 184 -3.12 8.07 -3.38
N LEU A 185 -2.74 6.79 -3.57
CA LEU A 185 -2.81 5.74 -2.55
C LEU A 185 -1.49 5.54 -1.80
N THR A 186 -0.38 6.09 -2.29
CA THR A 186 0.98 5.76 -1.80
C THR A 186 1.79 7.02 -1.45
N VAL A 187 2.56 7.58 -2.39
CA VAL A 187 3.54 8.64 -2.13
C VAL A 187 2.94 9.97 -1.70
N TRP A 188 1.73 10.30 -2.15
CA TRP A 188 1.07 11.55 -1.75
C TRP A 188 0.55 11.46 -0.32
N PRO A 189 -0.18 10.41 0.08
CA PRO A 189 -0.44 10.11 1.49
C PRO A 189 0.82 10.11 2.37
N ALA A 190 1.89 9.41 1.96
CA ALA A 190 3.14 9.36 2.72
C ALA A 190 3.73 10.77 2.93
N ARG A 191 3.67 11.64 1.92
CA ARG A 191 4.10 13.03 2.03
C ARG A 191 3.19 13.85 2.95
N ALA A 192 1.87 13.69 2.83
CA ALA A 192 0.89 14.41 3.63
C ALA A 192 1.00 14.09 5.13
N LEU A 193 1.48 12.89 5.45
CA LEU A 193 1.69 12.41 6.82
C LEU A 193 3.15 12.50 7.29
N HIS A 194 4.03 13.11 6.49
CA HIS A 194 5.48 13.22 6.77
C HIS A 194 6.21 11.87 6.96
N CYS A 195 5.72 10.79 6.38
CA CYS A 195 6.29 9.44 6.44
C CYS A 195 7.19 9.13 5.23
N SER A 196 8.36 9.77 5.14
CA SER A 196 9.26 9.67 3.97
C SER A 196 9.81 8.27 3.66
N GLY A 197 9.67 7.32 4.61
CA GLY A 197 10.03 5.91 4.44
C GLY A 197 8.96 5.03 3.80
N LEU A 198 7.74 5.55 3.60
CA LEU A 198 6.58 4.82 3.06
C LEU A 198 6.25 5.24 1.62
N GLY A 199 5.37 4.47 0.98
CA GLY A 199 4.81 4.80 -0.33
C GLY A 199 5.73 4.55 -1.53
N HIS A 200 6.95 4.05 -1.32
CA HIS A 200 7.93 3.76 -2.37
C HIS A 200 8.47 2.33 -2.26
N ILE A 201 8.79 1.70 -3.39
CA ILE A 201 9.63 0.49 -3.44
C ILE A 201 11.03 0.90 -3.90
N ARG A 202 11.89 1.22 -2.93
CA ARG A 202 13.29 1.62 -3.18
C ARG A 202 14.17 1.25 -2.00
N ARG A 203 15.48 1.21 -2.24
CA ARG A 203 16.48 0.89 -1.20
C ARG A 203 16.29 1.75 0.06
N ASN A 204 16.36 1.12 1.22
CA ASN A 204 16.18 1.68 2.57
C ASN A 204 14.76 2.16 2.93
N ALA A 205 13.79 2.12 2.01
CA ALA A 205 12.38 2.33 2.36
C ALA A 205 11.84 1.15 3.18
N GLN A 206 10.74 1.37 3.91
CA GLN A 206 10.04 0.31 4.62
C GLN A 206 9.47 -0.70 3.60
N ALA A 207 9.61 -1.98 3.90
CA ALA A 207 9.16 -3.06 3.04
C ALA A 207 7.66 -3.33 3.22
N ASP A 208 6.86 -2.37 2.76
CA ASP A 208 5.41 -2.44 2.68
C ASP A 208 5.02 -2.62 1.21
N ILE A 209 4.73 -3.86 0.82
CA ILE A 209 4.60 -4.27 -0.58
C ILE A 209 3.34 -5.10 -0.74
N LEU A 210 2.59 -4.79 -1.79
CA LEU A 210 1.41 -5.55 -2.22
C LEU A 210 1.72 -6.26 -3.53
N LEU A 211 1.32 -7.53 -3.62
CA LEU A 211 1.35 -8.29 -4.87
C LEU A 211 -0.06 -8.51 -5.39
N PHE A 212 -0.27 -8.09 -6.63
CA PHE A 212 -1.53 -8.31 -7.33
C PHE A 212 -1.32 -9.22 -8.55
N ALA A 213 -2.24 -10.16 -8.74
CA ALA A 213 -2.32 -10.99 -9.93
C ALA A 213 -2.99 -10.23 -11.08
N TYR A 214 -2.32 -9.17 -11.55
CA TYR A 214 -2.69 -8.37 -12.72
C TYR A 214 -1.50 -8.23 -13.66
N GLU A 215 -1.76 -7.90 -14.93
CA GLU A 215 -0.72 -7.64 -15.93
C GLU A 215 -0.01 -6.28 -15.73
N ASP A 216 -0.76 -5.28 -15.24
CA ASP A 216 -0.27 -3.93 -14.95
C ASP A 216 -1.19 -3.16 -13.99
N ILE A 217 -0.77 -1.93 -13.66
CA ILE A 217 -1.58 -1.03 -12.82
C ILE A 217 -2.81 -0.49 -13.55
N HIS A 218 -2.86 -0.51 -14.88
CA HIS A 218 -4.07 -0.10 -15.59
C HIS A 218 -5.20 -1.09 -15.30
N ALA A 219 -4.94 -2.40 -15.41
CA ALA A 219 -5.87 -3.46 -15.03
C ALA A 219 -6.30 -3.37 -13.56
N LEU A 220 -5.36 -3.05 -12.64
CA LEU A 220 -5.65 -2.84 -11.22
C LEU A 220 -6.74 -1.78 -10.98
N PHE A 221 -6.72 -0.66 -11.71
CA PHE A 221 -7.67 0.44 -11.53
C PHE A 221 -8.91 0.37 -12.41
N HIS A 222 -8.95 -0.51 -13.41
CA HIS A 222 -10.09 -0.63 -14.36
C HIS A 222 -10.88 -1.95 -14.23
N THR A 223 -10.56 -2.78 -13.23
CA THR A 223 -11.29 -4.03 -12.96
C THR A 223 -12.11 -3.91 -11.67
N LEU A 224 -13.43 -4.08 -11.76
CA LEU A 224 -14.27 -4.30 -10.58
C LEU A 224 -14.52 -5.79 -10.39
N GLY A 225 -14.33 -6.28 -9.17
CA GLY A 225 -14.74 -7.64 -8.82
C GLY A 225 -13.97 -8.16 -7.62
N SER A 226 -13.67 -9.46 -7.65
CA SER A 226 -12.74 -10.11 -6.72
C SER A 226 -11.41 -9.35 -6.68
N GLN A 227 -10.97 -8.95 -5.50
CA GLN A 227 -9.66 -8.33 -5.35
C GLN A 227 -8.59 -9.37 -5.65
N HIS A 228 -7.77 -9.10 -6.67
CA HIS A 228 -6.63 -9.95 -7.05
C HIS A 228 -5.38 -9.69 -6.18
N LEU A 229 -5.55 -9.14 -4.97
CA LEU A 229 -4.48 -9.03 -3.99
C LEU A 229 -4.16 -10.42 -3.48
N THR A 230 -2.98 -10.94 -3.85
CA THR A 230 -2.60 -12.31 -3.50
C THR A 230 -1.69 -12.34 -2.29
N GLN A 231 -0.90 -11.29 -2.07
CA GLN A 231 0.02 -11.21 -0.94
C GLN A 231 0.22 -9.81 -0.42
N VAL A 232 0.42 -9.73 0.89
CA VAL A 232 0.75 -8.50 1.61
C VAL A 232 2.03 -8.73 2.39
N ILE A 233 3.01 -7.86 2.19
CA ILE A 233 4.23 -7.78 2.97
C ILE A 233 4.18 -6.47 3.76
N LYS A 234 4.24 -6.57 5.08
CA LYS A 234 4.28 -5.43 6.01
C LYS A 234 5.56 -5.51 6.81
N LYS A 235 6.38 -4.44 6.77
CA LYS A 235 7.71 -4.40 7.44
C LYS A 235 8.54 -5.66 7.14
N GLY A 236 8.50 -6.12 5.88
CA GLY A 236 9.26 -7.27 5.38
C GLY A 236 8.76 -8.65 5.80
N ILE A 237 7.61 -8.72 6.49
CA ILE A 237 6.94 -9.97 6.86
C ILE A 237 5.76 -10.18 5.93
N ARG A 238 5.62 -11.36 5.31
CA ARG A 238 4.40 -11.72 4.58
C ARG A 238 3.28 -11.99 5.59
N VAL A 239 2.22 -11.18 5.56
CA VAL A 239 1.09 -11.24 6.50
C VAL A 239 -0.21 -11.77 5.88
N PHE A 240 -0.30 -11.82 4.55
CA PHE A 240 -1.43 -12.37 3.80
C PHE A 240 -0.93 -13.27 2.64
N PRO A 241 -1.58 -14.40 2.33
CA PRO A 241 -2.85 -14.91 2.88
C PRO A 241 -2.72 -15.51 4.29
N ASN A 242 -1.52 -15.94 4.65
CA ASN A 242 -1.18 -16.38 5.99
C ASN A 242 0.13 -15.71 6.42
N ILE A 243 0.24 -15.40 7.71
CA ILE A 243 1.48 -14.88 8.27
C ILE A 243 2.56 -15.95 8.13
N LEU A 244 3.67 -15.59 7.48
CA LEU A 244 4.85 -16.44 7.36
C LEU A 244 5.73 -16.19 8.59
N ILE A 245 5.41 -16.87 9.69
CA ILE A 245 6.15 -16.83 10.95
C ILE A 245 7.24 -17.91 10.90
N SER A 246 8.44 -17.61 11.42
CA SER A 246 9.46 -18.64 11.77
C SER A 246 9.07 -19.34 13.04
#